data_AF-A0AAV9LXI4-F1
#
_entry.id   AF-A0AAV9LXI4-F1
#
_cell.length_a   1.000
_cell.length_b   1.000
_cell.length_c   1.000
_cell.angle_alpha   90.00
_cell.angle_beta   90.00
_cell.angle_gamma   90.00
#
_symmetry.space_group_name_H-M   'P 1'
#
loop_
_entity.id
_entity.type
_entity.pdbx_description
1 polymer ?
#
loop_
_entity_poly.entity_id
_entity_poly.type
_entity_poly.pdbx_seq_one_letter_code
_entity_poly.pdbx_strand_id
1 'polypeptide(L)'
;MPSVCISGVIYQFAIIDDLSIVTFDVKSEKIEIIALWIALELVYYYRLIEVKGKLRVIDYRKWVSGYFDLWILEKTPKREWERQIIGVPSIWKTREPRFASFFMDRHGEIVFVVNLSRGDLCCLCYDVTRKSWRVLKIKGLPKGSNINGIYCYVESLVPFG
;
A
#
# COMPACT_ATOMS: atom_id res chain seq x y z
N MET A 1 -6.75 -4.72 8.71
CA MET A 1 -5.93 -4.35 7.53
C MET A 1 -6.87 -4.23 6.34
N PRO A 2 -6.70 -3.25 5.45
CA PRO A 2 -7.57 -3.11 4.28
C PRO A 2 -7.36 -4.28 3.31
N SER A 3 -8.45 -4.73 2.68
CA SER A 3 -8.42 -5.68 1.56
C SER A 3 -8.33 -4.92 0.23
N VAL A 4 -7.93 -5.64 -0.83
CA VAL A 4 -7.85 -5.10 -2.19
C VAL A 4 -8.68 -5.97 -3.12
N CYS A 5 -9.52 -5.37 -3.96
CA CYS A 5 -10.30 -6.10 -4.97
C CYS A 5 -9.70 -5.86 -6.36
N ILE A 6 -9.31 -6.91 -7.06
CA ILE A 6 -8.74 -6.84 -8.41
C ILE A 6 -9.52 -7.79 -9.30
N SER A 7 -10.20 -7.25 -10.32
CA SER A 7 -10.94 -8.06 -11.30
C SER A 7 -11.94 -9.06 -10.66
N GLY A 8 -12.57 -8.69 -9.55
CA GLY A 8 -13.53 -9.56 -8.85
C GLY A 8 -12.92 -10.58 -7.88
N VAL A 9 -11.60 -10.51 -7.64
CA VAL A 9 -10.92 -11.30 -6.61
C VAL A 9 -10.54 -10.38 -5.45
N ILE A 10 -11.00 -10.71 -4.24
CA ILE A 10 -10.67 -10.01 -3.00
C ILE A 10 -9.40 -10.62 -2.43
N TYR A 11 -8.41 -9.79 -2.13
CA TYR A 11 -7.15 -10.16 -1.49
C TYR A 11 -7.10 -9.55 -0.10
N GLN A 12 -6.81 -10.37 0.91
CA GLN A 12 -6.73 -9.93 2.28
C GLN A 12 -5.62 -10.67 3.03
N PHE A 13 -4.88 -9.95 3.86
CA PHE A 13 -3.96 -10.60 4.80
C PHE A 13 -4.74 -11.42 5.83
N ALA A 14 -4.28 -12.65 6.04
CA ALA A 14 -4.77 -13.55 7.08
C ALA A 14 -3.58 -14.16 7.81
N ILE A 15 -3.82 -14.60 9.04
CA ILE A 15 -2.86 -15.35 9.85
C ILE A 15 -3.33 -16.80 9.84
N ILE A 16 -2.63 -17.64 9.09
CA ILE A 16 -2.89 -19.08 8.97
C ILE A 16 -1.54 -19.76 9.13
N ASP A 17 -1.21 -20.11 10.37
CA ASP A 17 0.14 -20.50 10.86
C ASP A 17 1.19 -19.39 10.72
N ASP A 18 1.33 -18.82 9.52
CA ASP A 18 2.14 -17.66 9.17
C ASP A 18 1.30 -16.56 8.48
N LEU A 19 1.92 -15.42 8.17
CA LEU A 19 1.24 -14.36 7.41
C LEU A 19 0.99 -14.85 5.98
N SER A 20 -0.26 -14.86 5.57
CA SER A 20 -0.70 -15.29 4.25
C SER A 20 -1.63 -14.27 3.60
N ILE A 21 -1.85 -14.38 2.30
CA ILE A 21 -2.92 -13.68 1.60
C ILE A 21 -4.00 -14.70 1.28
N VAL A 22 -5.18 -14.48 1.85
CA VAL A 22 -6.40 -15.19 1.44
C VAL A 22 -6.98 -14.45 0.26
N THR A 23 -7.33 -15.22 -0.76
CA THR A 23 -8.04 -14.75 -1.95
C THR A 23 -9.45 -15.31 -1.94
N PHE A 24 -10.42 -14.49 -2.32
CA PHE A 24 -11.80 -14.90 -2.52
C PHE A 24 -12.26 -14.41 -3.90
N ASP A 25 -12.51 -15.36 -4.81
CA ASP A 25 -13.10 -15.06 -6.10
C ASP A 25 -14.60 -14.89 -5.93
N VAL A 26 -15.10 -13.68 -6.16
CA VAL A 26 -16.52 -13.33 -5.96
C VAL A 26 -17.44 -14.07 -6.94
N LYS A 27 -16.95 -14.42 -8.14
CA LYS A 27 -17.77 -15.09 -9.16
C LYS A 27 -17.86 -16.59 -8.91
N SER A 28 -16.76 -17.22 -8.53
CA SER A 28 -16.71 -18.67 -8.33
C SER A 28 -16.88 -19.10 -6.87
N GLU A 29 -16.91 -18.13 -5.94
CA GLU A 29 -16.95 -18.33 -4.48
C GLU A 29 -15.80 -19.18 -3.95
N LYS A 30 -14.70 -19.26 -4.71
CA LYS A 30 -13.53 -20.06 -4.34
C LYS A 30 -12.59 -19.27 -3.47
N ILE A 31 -12.06 -19.95 -2.46
CA ILE A 31 -11.02 -19.45 -1.58
C ILE A 31 -9.70 -20.12 -1.93
N GLU A 32 -8.64 -19.33 -2.00
CA GLU A 32 -7.28 -19.84 -2.10
C GLU A 32 -6.35 -19.08 -1.17
N ILE A 33 -5.27 -19.75 -0.74
CA ILE A 33 -4.28 -19.20 0.18
C ILE A 33 -2.97 -19.03 -0.59
N ILE A 34 -2.37 -17.85 -0.47
CA ILE A 34 -1.04 -17.53 -0.99
C ILE A 34 -0.13 -17.32 0.22
N ALA A 35 0.80 -18.25 0.43
CA ALA A 35 1.82 -18.12 1.46
C ALA A 35 2.75 -16.93 1.17
N LEU A 36 3.16 -16.23 2.21
CA LEU A 36 4.19 -15.19 2.13
C LEU A 36 5.45 -15.63 2.87
N TRP A 37 6.60 -15.11 2.48
CA TRP A 37 7.89 -15.28 3.18
C TRP A 37 8.02 -14.36 4.42
N ILE A 38 6.89 -13.85 4.92
CA ILE A 38 6.86 -12.76 5.90
C ILE A 38 6.52 -13.31 7.28
N ALA A 39 7.36 -12.99 8.26
CA ALA A 39 7.10 -13.30 9.67
C ALA A 39 5.93 -12.47 10.23
N LEU A 40 5.09 -13.12 11.04
CA LEU A 40 3.87 -12.54 11.65
C LEU A 40 4.12 -11.25 12.44
N GLU A 41 5.26 -11.17 13.15
CA GLU A 41 5.63 -10.04 14.01
C GLU A 41 5.74 -8.70 13.26
N LEU A 42 5.74 -8.73 11.94
CA LEU A 42 6.02 -7.57 11.10
C LEU A 42 4.81 -7.12 10.29
N VAL A 43 3.64 -7.74 10.49
CA VAL A 43 2.42 -7.51 9.70
C VAL A 43 2.06 -6.02 9.54
N TYR A 44 2.33 -5.20 10.56
CA TYR A 44 2.01 -3.78 10.55
C TYR A 44 2.81 -2.98 9.50
N TYR A 45 3.97 -3.46 9.04
CA TYR A 45 4.77 -2.85 7.98
C TYR A 45 4.34 -3.24 6.56
N TYR A 46 3.36 -4.13 6.42
CA TYR A 46 2.93 -4.63 5.13
C TYR A 46 1.58 -4.07 4.72
N ARG A 47 1.42 -3.75 3.43
CA ARG A 47 0.13 -3.34 2.87
C ARG A 47 -0.07 -3.94 1.49
N LEU A 48 -1.29 -4.40 1.26
CA LEU A 48 -1.76 -4.77 -0.07
C LEU A 48 -2.14 -3.50 -0.83
N ILE A 49 -1.70 -3.42 -2.08
CA ILE A 49 -2.14 -2.41 -3.03
C ILE A 49 -2.39 -3.05 -4.40
N GLU A 50 -3.23 -2.42 -5.20
CA GLU A 50 -3.41 -2.73 -6.62
C GLU A 50 -2.70 -1.67 -7.46
N VAL A 51 -1.92 -2.11 -8.46
CA VAL A 51 -1.33 -1.20 -9.44
C VAL A 51 -1.44 -1.80 -10.83
N LYS A 52 -2.26 -1.19 -11.69
CA LYS A 52 -2.46 -1.60 -13.09
C LYS A 52 -2.90 -3.06 -13.22
N GLY A 53 -3.87 -3.48 -12.41
CA GLY A 53 -4.46 -4.81 -12.39
C GLY A 53 -3.56 -5.89 -11.77
N LYS A 54 -2.51 -5.50 -11.05
CA LYS A 54 -1.59 -6.42 -10.37
C LYS A 54 -1.58 -6.17 -8.87
N LEU A 55 -1.63 -7.25 -8.11
CA LEU A 55 -1.46 -7.22 -6.65
C LEU A 55 -0.01 -6.93 -6.31
N ARG A 56 0.21 -6.03 -5.35
CA ARG A 56 1.52 -5.78 -4.77
C ARG A 56 1.45 -5.72 -3.25
N VAL A 57 2.58 -6.04 -2.62
CA VAL A 57 2.80 -5.87 -1.19
C VAL A 57 3.87 -4.80 -1.00
N ILE A 58 3.54 -3.73 -0.28
CA ILE A 58 4.53 -2.76 0.20
C ILE A 58 5.13 -3.30 1.50
N ASP A 59 6.45 -3.28 1.62
CA ASP A 59 7.21 -3.52 2.85
C ASP A 59 8.07 -2.29 3.16
N TYR A 60 7.64 -1.49 4.13
CA TYR A 60 8.29 -0.23 4.48
C TYR A 60 9.19 -0.31 5.73
N ARG A 61 9.57 -1.52 6.18
CA ARG A 61 10.50 -1.71 7.32
C ARG A 61 11.84 -1.00 7.17
N LYS A 62 12.27 -0.78 5.93
CA LYS A 62 13.56 -0.19 5.60
C LYS A 62 13.48 1.31 5.34
N TRP A 63 12.34 1.94 5.66
CA TRP A 63 12.12 3.36 5.39
C TRP A 63 13.21 4.25 5.98
N VAL A 64 13.59 4.05 7.25
CA VAL A 64 14.67 4.80 7.91
C VAL A 64 16.01 4.58 7.22
N SER A 65 16.24 3.37 6.68
CA SER A 65 17.41 3.05 5.86
C SER A 65 17.37 3.74 4.49
N GLY A 66 16.25 4.35 4.12
CA GLY A 66 16.09 5.15 2.92
C GLY A 66 15.53 4.41 1.73
N TYR A 67 14.80 3.33 1.94
CA TYR A 67 14.06 2.65 0.87
C TYR A 67 12.88 1.86 1.43
N PHE A 68 11.99 1.42 0.56
CA PHE A 68 11.01 0.38 0.88
C PHE A 68 10.95 -0.61 -0.27
N ASP A 69 10.51 -1.83 0.02
CA ASP A 69 10.35 -2.88 -0.97
C ASP A 69 8.92 -2.90 -1.47
N LEU A 70 8.77 -3.10 -2.78
CA LEU A 70 7.50 -3.33 -3.46
C LEU A 70 7.57 -4.71 -4.10
N TRP A 71 6.80 -5.64 -3.57
CA TRP A 71 6.73 -7.01 -4.04
C TRP A 71 5.55 -7.16 -4.99
N ILE A 72 5.79 -7.66 -6.19
CA ILE A 72 4.78 -7.81 -7.23
C ILE A 72 4.46 -9.29 -7.36
N LEU A 73 3.19 -9.65 -7.24
CA LEU A 73 2.75 -11.02 -7.47
C LEU A 73 2.66 -11.26 -8.98
N GLU A 74 3.47 -12.19 -9.49
CA GLU A 74 3.40 -12.60 -10.89
C GLU A 74 2.18 -13.50 -11.14
N LYS A 75 1.56 -13.33 -12.31
CA LYS A 75 0.49 -14.23 -12.79
C LYS A 75 1.06 -15.51 -13.42
N THR A 76 2.09 -16.07 -12.82
CA THR A 76 2.67 -17.36 -13.24
C THR A 76 2.01 -18.50 -12.45
N PRO A 77 1.96 -19.74 -12.97
CA PRO A 77 1.42 -20.88 -12.23
C PRO A 77 2.08 -21.11 -10.86
N LYS A 78 3.35 -20.68 -10.73
CA LYS A 78 4.13 -20.78 -9.50
C LYS A 78 3.89 -19.64 -8.50
N ARG A 79 3.16 -18.57 -8.88
CA ARG A 79 2.88 -17.39 -8.03
C ARG A 79 4.14 -16.80 -7.40
N GLU A 80 5.16 -16.59 -8.24
CA GLU A 80 6.43 -16.02 -7.80
C GLU A 80 6.30 -14.52 -7.50
N TRP A 81 7.16 -14.03 -6.61
CA TRP A 81 7.17 -12.64 -6.17
C TRP A 81 8.40 -11.93 -6.67
N GLU A 82 8.19 -10.89 -7.46
CA GLU A 82 9.25 -10.01 -7.95
C GLU A 82 9.50 -8.88 -6.95
N ARG A 83 10.74 -8.69 -6.53
CA ARG A 83 11.14 -7.63 -5.60
C ARG A 83 11.59 -6.38 -6.36
N GLN A 84 10.96 -5.25 -6.07
CA GLN A 84 11.41 -3.94 -6.53
C GLN A 84 11.80 -3.05 -5.34
N ILE A 85 12.99 -2.45 -5.37
CA ILE A 85 13.45 -1.50 -4.34
C ILE A 85 13.10 -0.08 -4.75
N ILE A 86 12.45 0.68 -3.87
CA ILE A 86 12.12 2.09 -4.09
C ILE A 86 12.86 2.96 -3.08
N GLY A 87 13.74 3.82 -3.57
CA GLY A 87 14.51 4.75 -2.74
C GLY A 87 13.66 5.86 -2.15
N VAL A 88 13.83 6.12 -0.86
CA VAL A 88 13.26 7.25 -0.13
C VAL A 88 14.32 8.35 -0.01
N PRO A 89 14.02 9.58 -0.48
CA PRO A 89 14.91 10.74 -0.33
C PRO A 89 15.40 10.96 1.10
N SER A 90 16.67 11.38 1.24
CA SER A 90 17.36 11.59 2.53
C SER A 90 16.61 12.49 3.49
N ILE A 91 15.93 13.51 2.97
CA ILE A 91 15.13 14.47 3.74
C ILE A 91 13.95 13.84 4.50
N TRP A 92 13.56 12.59 4.17
CA TRP A 92 12.44 11.89 4.79
C TRP A 92 12.86 10.61 5.55
N LYS A 93 14.17 10.33 5.65
CA LYS A 93 14.70 9.17 6.37
C LYS A 93 14.61 9.30 7.88
N THR A 94 14.54 10.53 8.38
CA THR A 94 14.70 10.82 9.81
C THR A 94 13.55 10.32 10.68
N ARG A 95 12.39 10.00 10.08
CA ARG A 95 11.24 9.43 10.78
C ARG A 95 10.47 8.51 9.85
N GLU A 96 10.13 7.32 10.32
CA GLU A 96 9.16 6.46 9.65
C GLU A 96 7.81 7.17 9.53
N PRO A 97 7.05 6.91 8.46
CA PRO A 97 5.69 7.40 8.34
C PRO A 97 4.86 6.78 9.46
N ARG A 98 4.51 7.58 10.48
CA ARG A 98 3.66 7.15 11.60
C ARG A 98 2.29 6.65 11.15
N PHE A 99 1.80 7.21 10.05
CA PHE A 99 0.51 6.88 9.44
C PHE A 99 0.69 6.73 7.94
N ALA A 100 1.34 5.66 7.52
CA ALA A 100 1.33 5.32 6.11
C ALA A 100 -0.09 4.84 5.74
N SER A 101 -0.96 5.79 5.37
CA SER A 101 -2.17 5.48 4.63
C SER A 101 -1.80 5.41 3.16
N PHE A 102 -2.03 4.25 2.57
CA PHE A 102 -1.69 3.96 1.20
C PHE A 102 -2.95 4.08 0.39
N PHE A 103 -2.91 5.00 -0.56
CA PHE A 103 -3.95 5.18 -1.55
C PHE A 103 -3.31 5.07 -2.92
N MET A 104 -4.05 4.47 -3.85
CA MET A 104 -3.71 4.35 -5.26
C MET A 104 -4.70 5.17 -6.06
N ASP A 105 -4.20 6.18 -6.75
CA ASP A 105 -5.01 6.87 -7.76
C ASP A 105 -5.05 6.06 -9.07
N ARG A 106 -5.88 6.50 -10.03
CA ARG A 106 -5.98 5.86 -11.35
C ARG A 106 -4.65 5.83 -12.13
N HIS A 107 -3.64 6.59 -11.71
CA HIS A 107 -2.34 6.71 -12.38
C HIS A 107 -1.26 5.81 -11.78
N GLY A 108 -1.55 5.12 -10.67
CA GLY A 108 -0.60 4.23 -10.03
C GLY A 108 0.33 4.96 -9.06
N GLU A 109 -0.11 6.07 -8.47
CA GLU A 109 0.64 6.76 -7.43
C GLU A 109 0.39 6.15 -6.05
N ILE A 110 1.46 5.84 -5.31
CA ILE A 110 1.40 5.42 -3.91
C ILE A 110 1.50 6.68 -3.04
N VAL A 111 0.48 6.94 -2.24
CA VAL A 111 0.49 8.04 -1.27
C VAL A 111 0.95 7.55 0.10
N PHE A 112 1.76 8.35 0.80
CA PHE A 112 2.18 8.15 2.18
C PHE A 112 1.85 9.42 2.96
N VAL A 113 1.26 9.31 4.15
CA VAL A 113 1.08 10.46 5.04
C VAL A 113 2.19 10.48 6.08
N VAL A 114 2.87 11.63 6.18
CA VAL A 114 4.03 11.79 7.05
C VAL A 114 3.84 13.01 7.93
N ASN A 115 4.18 12.85 9.22
CA ASN A 115 4.21 13.95 10.18
C ASN A 115 5.64 14.53 10.22
N LEU A 116 5.81 15.75 9.72
CA LEU A 116 7.10 16.44 9.71
C LEU A 116 7.42 17.01 11.10
N SER A 117 8.69 17.35 11.32
CA SER A 117 9.27 17.73 12.63
C SER A 117 8.72 19.01 13.28
N ARG A 118 7.59 19.56 12.83
CA ARG A 118 6.98 20.80 13.34
C ARG A 118 5.44 20.75 13.44
N GLY A 119 4.85 19.57 13.34
CA GLY A 119 3.38 19.39 13.34
C GLY A 119 2.73 19.69 11.98
N ASP A 120 3.53 19.90 10.95
CA ASP A 120 3.09 20.01 9.56
C ASP A 120 2.90 18.59 8.99
N LEU A 121 1.71 18.31 8.47
CA LEU A 121 1.40 17.08 7.76
C LEU A 121 1.65 17.26 6.25
N CYS A 122 2.36 16.32 5.64
CA CYS A 122 2.49 16.24 4.19
C CYS A 122 2.15 14.85 3.67
N CYS A 123 1.69 14.80 2.42
CA CYS A 123 1.64 13.56 1.66
C CYS A 123 2.88 13.47 0.79
N LEU A 124 3.57 12.34 0.86
CA LEU A 124 4.55 11.95 -0.14
C LEU A 124 3.83 11.08 -1.16
N CYS A 125 3.92 11.41 -2.44
CA CYS A 125 3.33 10.60 -3.49
C CYS A 125 4.46 10.07 -4.37
N TYR A 126 4.47 8.77 -4.58
CA TYR A 126 5.42 8.08 -5.45
C TYR A 126 4.69 7.58 -6.68
N ASP A 127 5.06 8.11 -7.85
CA ASP A 127 4.56 7.61 -9.13
C ASP A 127 5.34 6.34 -9.49
N VAL A 128 4.66 5.20 -9.45
CA VAL A 128 5.26 3.88 -9.75
C VAL A 128 5.69 3.78 -11.21
N THR A 129 5.04 4.51 -12.12
CA THR A 129 5.35 4.52 -13.55
C THR A 129 6.57 5.40 -13.85
N ARG A 130 6.56 6.65 -13.35
CA ARG A 130 7.64 7.62 -13.57
C ARG A 130 8.83 7.43 -12.63
N LYS A 131 8.67 6.62 -11.59
CA LYS A 131 9.65 6.37 -10.53
C LYS A 131 10.11 7.67 -9.86
N SER A 132 9.17 8.60 -9.65
CA SER A 132 9.45 9.94 -9.15
C SER A 132 8.61 10.25 -7.91
N TRP A 133 9.17 11.08 -7.03
CA TRP A 133 8.49 11.57 -5.83
C TRP A 133 7.93 12.97 -6.04
N ARG A 134 6.76 13.23 -5.44
CA ARG A 134 6.21 14.57 -5.25
C ARG A 134 5.73 14.75 -3.82
N VAL A 135 5.69 15.99 -3.36
CA VAL A 135 5.22 16.34 -2.01
C VAL A 135 3.96 17.18 -2.14
N LEU A 136 2.93 16.82 -1.38
CA LEU A 136 1.76 17.66 -1.17
C LEU A 136 1.73 18.14 0.27
N LYS A 137 1.66 19.46 0.46
CA LYS A 137 1.43 20.05 1.78
C LYS A 137 -0.06 20.05 2.07
N ILE A 138 -0.47 19.47 3.19
CA ILE A 138 -1.85 19.56 3.64
C ILE A 138 -2.01 20.89 4.38
N LYS A 139 -2.96 21.72 3.94
CA LYS A 139 -3.29 23.00 4.57
C LYS A 139 -4.60 22.89 5.32
N GLY A 140 -4.83 23.80 6.27
CA GLY A 140 -6.11 23.91 6.98
C GLY A 140 -6.31 22.93 8.15
N LEU A 141 -5.31 22.11 8.47
CA LEU A 141 -5.36 21.27 9.67
C LEU A 141 -4.86 22.06 10.90
N PRO A 142 -5.56 21.99 12.05
CA PRO A 142 -5.08 22.53 13.31
C PRO A 142 -3.69 21.97 13.68
N LYS A 143 -2.85 22.77 14.36
CA LYS A 143 -1.56 22.29 14.86
C LYS A 143 -1.77 21.10 15.80
N GLY A 144 -0.97 20.05 15.62
CA GLY A 144 -1.07 18.84 16.44
C GLY A 144 -2.15 17.85 16.00
N SER A 145 -2.88 18.13 14.91
CA SER A 145 -3.78 17.14 14.30
C SER A 145 -3.01 15.93 13.79
N ASN A 146 -3.66 14.77 13.85
CA ASN A 146 -3.16 13.53 13.24
C ASN A 146 -4.16 13.04 12.17
N ILE A 147 -3.64 12.50 11.07
CA ILE A 147 -4.44 11.83 10.05
C ILE A 147 -4.33 10.33 10.31
N ASN A 148 -5.46 9.69 10.61
CA ASN A 148 -5.51 8.24 10.84
C ASN A 148 -5.60 7.44 9.53
N GLY A 149 -6.08 8.07 8.46
CA GLY A 149 -6.24 7.45 7.15
C GLY A 149 -6.67 8.46 6.09
N ILE A 150 -6.31 8.18 4.84
CA ILE A 150 -6.88 8.79 3.64
C ILE A 150 -7.72 7.71 2.97
N TYR A 151 -9.01 7.97 2.83
CA TYR A 151 -9.95 7.09 2.16
C TYR A 151 -10.40 7.77 0.87
N CYS A 152 -10.38 7.01 -0.22
CA CYS A 152 -10.96 7.46 -1.47
C CYS A 152 -12.10 6.52 -1.81
N TYR A 153 -13.28 7.09 -2.00
CA TYR A 153 -14.45 6.35 -2.44
C TYR A 153 -14.50 6.47 -3.95
N VAL A 154 -14.37 5.34 -4.65
CA VAL A 154 -14.76 5.31 -6.06
C VAL A 154 -16.27 5.26 -6.06
N GLU A 155 -16.91 6.42 -6.09
CA GLU A 155 -18.33 6.49 -6.45
C GLU A 155 -18.41 6.07 -7.92
N SER A 156 -18.76 4.81 -8.15
CA SER A 156 -19.19 4.38 -9.46
C SER A 156 -20.54 5.04 -9.71
N LEU A 157 -20.53 6.23 -10.33
CA LEU A 157 -21.72 6.83 -10.95
C LEU A 157 -22.11 6.01 -12.17
N VAL A 158 -22.40 4.72 -11.99
CA VAL A 158 -23.10 3.94 -13.00
C VAL A 158 -24.56 4.08 -12.63
N PRO A 159 -25.41 4.69 -13.47
CA PRO A 159 -26.84 4.56 -13.27
C PRO A 159 -27.16 3.07 -13.36
N PHE A 160 -27.88 2.55 -12.37
CA PHE A 160 -28.52 1.25 -12.52
C PHE A 160 -29.49 1.38 -13.71
N GLY A 161 -29.10 0.83 -14.85
CA GLY A 161 -29.87 0.75 -16.08
C GLY A 161 -30.07 -0.70 -16.45
#